data_AF-A0A523RQA7-F1
#
_entry.id   AF-A0A523RQA7-F1
#
_cell.length_a   1.000
_cell.length_b   1.000
_cell.length_c   1.000
_cell.angle_alpha   90.00
_cell.angle_beta   90.00
_cell.angle_gamma   90.00
#
_symmetry.space_group_name_H-M   'P 1'
#
loop_
_entity.id
_entity.type
_entity.pdbx_description
1 polymer ?
#
loop_
_entity_poly.entity_id
_entity_poly.type
_entity_poly.pdbx_seq_one_letter_code
_entity_poly.pdbx_strand_id
1 'polypeptide(L)'
;MSLSKIEEVQKFLVTIKIDDYNSFSQALKRFKIKCQQSGLNSEIKRHREYEKPTERKRRKRLKAIRRQKRNMLKLQSQRIRSYY
;
A
#
# COMPACT_ATOMS: atom_id res chain seq x y z
N MET A 1 21.65 -16.94 -13.46
CA MET A 1 20.68 -16.13 -14.24
C MET A 1 19.21 -16.52 -14.02
N SER A 2 18.88 -17.65 -13.39
CA SER A 2 17.49 -18.09 -13.17
C SER A 2 16.84 -17.59 -11.86
N LEU A 3 17.64 -17.33 -10.82
CA LEU A 3 17.14 -16.95 -9.49
C LEU A 3 16.65 -15.50 -9.40
N SER A 4 17.30 -14.56 -10.11
CA SER A 4 16.92 -13.14 -10.10
C SER A 4 15.52 -12.87 -10.69
N LYS A 5 15.11 -13.69 -11.66
CA LYS A 5 13.80 -13.58 -12.32
C LYS A 5 12.66 -14.08 -11.43
N ILE A 6 12.92 -15.08 -10.59
CA ILE A 6 11.96 -15.61 -9.63
C ILE A 6 11.73 -14.60 -8.48
N GLU A 7 12.79 -13.92 -8.03
CA GLU A 7 12.68 -12.83 -7.05
C GLU A 7 11.93 -11.61 -7.60
N GLU A 8 12.11 -11.26 -8.88
CA GLU A 8 11.32 -10.21 -9.54
C GLU A 8 9.83 -10.55 -9.63
N VAL A 9 9.49 -11.80 -9.95
CA VAL A 9 8.09 -12.27 -9.98
C VAL A 9 7.48 -12.32 -8.57
N GLN A 10 8.25 -12.71 -7.55
CA GLN A 10 7.83 -12.67 -6.15
C GLN A 10 7.48 -11.25 -5.66
N LYS A 11 8.01 -10.21 -6.30
CA LYS A 11 7.69 -8.82 -5.94
C LYS A 11 6.23 -8.45 -6.23
N PHE A 12 5.59 -9.13 -7.19
CA PHE A 12 4.19 -8.90 -7.57
C PHE A 12 3.23 -9.97 -7.05
N LEU A 13 3.73 -11.16 -6.71
CA LEU A 13 2.92 -12.27 -6.23
C LEU A 13 2.90 -12.33 -4.69
N VAL A 14 1.70 -12.26 -4.10
CA VAL A 14 1.56 -12.49 -2.66
C VAL A 14 1.50 -14.00 -2.40
N THR A 15 2.48 -14.55 -1.69
CA THR A 15 2.52 -15.97 -1.32
C THR A 15 2.54 -16.16 0.20
N ILE A 16 1.86 -17.22 0.67
CA ILE A 16 1.93 -17.69 2.05
C ILE A 16 2.20 -19.19 2.05
N LYS A 17 3.17 -19.60 2.87
CA LYS A 17 3.42 -21.00 3.18
C LYS A 17 2.51 -21.40 4.34
N ILE A 18 1.87 -22.55 4.21
CA ILE A 18 1.01 -23.13 5.23
C ILE A 18 1.82 -24.27 5.85
N ASP A 19 1.97 -24.26 7.17
CA ASP A 19 2.56 -25.39 7.90
C ASP A 19 1.43 -26.34 8.32
N ASP A 20 1.71 -27.64 8.39
CA ASP A 20 0.72 -28.70 8.65
C ASP A 20 -0.02 -28.55 10.00
N TYR A 21 0.62 -27.89 10.97
CA TYR A 21 0.05 -27.65 12.31
C TYR A 21 -0.83 -26.40 12.41
N ASN A 22 -0.81 -25.53 11.40
CA ASN A 22 -1.59 -24.30 11.41
C ASN A 22 -2.93 -24.51 10.68
N SER A 23 -4.03 -24.07 11.30
CA SER A 23 -5.35 -24.10 10.65
C SER A 23 -5.36 -23.24 9.38
N PHE A 24 -5.92 -23.78 8.29
CA PHE A 24 -6.09 -23.11 6.99
C PHE A 24 -6.73 -21.71 7.12
N SER A 25 -7.72 -21.56 7.99
CA SER A 25 -8.40 -20.29 8.25
C SER A 25 -7.43 -19.20 8.73
N GLN A 26 -6.41 -19.57 9.50
CA GLN A 26 -5.39 -18.64 9.97
C GLN A 26 -4.45 -18.22 8.83
N ALA A 27 -4.06 -19.16 7.97
CA ALA A 27 -3.27 -18.87 6.77
C ALA A 27 -4.01 -17.91 5.81
N LEU A 28 -5.32 -18.13 5.60
CA LEU A 28 -6.16 -17.27 4.78
C LEU A 28 -6.26 -15.84 5.34
N LYS A 29 -6.37 -15.69 6.66
CA LYS A 29 -6.36 -14.38 7.32
C LYS A 29 -5.04 -13.64 7.08
N ARG A 30 -3.91 -14.33 7.25
CA ARG A 30 -2.57 -13.78 6.94
C ARG A 30 -2.48 -13.37 5.48
N PHE A 31 -3.07 -14.15 4.57
CA PHE A 31 -3.04 -13.88 3.12
C PHE A 31 -3.78 -12.59 2.79
N LYS A 32 -4.99 -12.42 3.34
CA LYS A 32 -5.76 -11.18 3.17
C LYS A 32 -4.97 -9.96 3.66
N ILE A 33 -4.28 -10.06 4.80
CA ILE A 33 -3.43 -8.98 5.32
C ILE A 33 -2.25 -8.70 4.38
N LYS A 34 -1.54 -9.74 3.91
CA LYS A 34 -0.42 -9.55 2.96
C LYS A 34 -0.89 -8.95 1.63
N CYS A 35 -2.05 -9.34 1.11
CA CYS A 35 -2.65 -8.72 -0.08
C CYS A 35 -2.96 -7.24 0.14
N GLN A 36 -3.47 -6.86 1.31
CA GLN A 36 -3.68 -5.46 1.64
C GLN A 36 -2.37 -4.68 1.77
N GLN A 37 -1.36 -5.26 2.43
CA GLN A 37 -0.04 -4.65 2.60
C GLN A 37 0.71 -4.47 1.28
N SER A 38 0.60 -5.43 0.35
CA SER A 38 1.22 -5.36 -0.98
C SER A 38 0.71 -4.19 -1.82
N GLY A 39 -0.46 -3.63 -1.48
CA GLY A 39 -1.07 -2.55 -2.25
C GLY A 39 -1.75 -3.01 -3.54
N LEU A 40 -1.82 -4.33 -3.81
CA LEU A 40 -2.43 -4.93 -5.00
C LEU A 40 -3.86 -4.42 -5.25
N ASN A 41 -4.68 -4.30 -4.20
CA ASN A 41 -6.03 -3.73 -4.32
C ASN A 41 -6.04 -2.26 -4.78
N SER A 42 -5.02 -1.49 -4.40
CA SER A 42 -4.89 -0.08 -4.82
C SER A 42 -4.42 0.02 -6.28
N GLU A 43 -3.59 -0.91 -6.73
CA GLU A 43 -3.15 -1.01 -8.11
C GLU A 43 -4.30 -1.41 -9.04
N ILE A 44 -5.07 -2.44 -8.68
CA ILE A 44 -6.28 -2.83 -9.42
C ILE A 44 -7.21 -1.63 -9.59
N LYS A 45 -7.51 -0.90 -8.52
CA LYS A 45 -8.36 0.30 -8.57
C LYS A 45 -7.77 1.41 -9.45
N ARG A 46 -6.44 1.52 -9.50
CA ARG A 46 -5.75 2.53 -10.30
C ARG A 46 -5.73 2.20 -11.79
N HIS A 47 -5.77 0.92 -12.13
CA HIS A 47 -5.69 0.42 -13.51
C HIS A 47 -7.04 0.03 -14.10
N ARG A 48 -8.13 0.10 -13.32
CA ARG A 48 -9.49 -0.20 -13.79
C ARG A 48 -9.94 0.68 -14.96
N GLU A 49 -9.48 1.92 -15.00
CA GLU A 49 -9.87 2.92 -16.00
C GLU A 49 -8.64 3.63 -16.56
N TYR A 50 -8.72 4.05 -17.83
CA TYR A 50 -7.67 4.89 -18.41
C TYR A 50 -7.70 6.29 -17.81
N GLU A 51 -6.68 6.60 -17.01
CA GLU A 51 -6.43 7.96 -16.52
C GLU A 51 -5.48 8.68 -17.49
N LYS A 52 -5.98 9.74 -18.14
CA LYS A 52 -5.15 10.61 -18.99
C LYS A 52 -3.89 11.07 -18.24
N PRO A 53 -2.74 11.22 -18.93
CA PRO A 53 -1.47 11.55 -18.27
C PRO A 53 -1.50 12.89 -17.51
N THR A 54 -2.26 13.87 -18.01
CA THR A 54 -2.48 15.17 -17.37
C THR A 54 -3.26 15.02 -16.06
N GLU A 55 -4.37 14.28 -16.07
CA GLU A 55 -5.18 14.01 -14.89
C GLU A 55 -4.39 13.22 -13.84
N ARG A 56 -3.59 12.23 -14.26
CA ARG A 56 -2.69 11.49 -13.37
C ARG A 56 -1.68 12.41 -12.68
N LYS A 57 -1.10 13.38 -13.40
CA LYS A 57 -0.20 14.38 -12.82
C LYS A 57 -0.93 15.30 -11.83
N ARG A 58 -2.12 15.79 -12.19
CA ARG A 58 -2.97 16.64 -11.33
C ARG A 58 -3.35 15.93 -10.03
N ARG A 59 -3.84 14.68 -10.11
CA ARG A 59 -4.20 13.86 -8.95
C ARG A 59 -3.02 13.66 -8.00
N LYS A 60 -1.83 13.35 -8.53
CA LYS A 60 -0.60 13.20 -7.73
C LYS A 60 -0.25 14.50 -7.01
N ARG A 61 -0.29 15.65 -7.69
CA ARG A 61 0.02 16.97 -7.10
C ARG A 61 -0.96 17.32 -5.97
N LEU A 62 -2.27 17.15 -6.19
CA LEU A 62 -3.29 17.40 -5.19
C LEU A 62 -3.13 16.48 -3.96
N LYS A 63 -2.79 15.21 -4.16
CA LYS A 63 -2.51 14.26 -3.06
C LYS A 63 -1.30 14.69 -2.24
N ALA A 64 -0.25 15.21 -2.88
CA ALA A 64 0.94 15.73 -2.19
C ALA A 64 0.63 16.96 -1.34
N ILE A 65 -0.09 17.94 -1.90
CA ILE A 65 -0.51 19.16 -1.19
C ILE A 65 -1.37 18.79 0.04
N ARG A 66 -2.36 17.91 -0.13
CA ARG A 66 -3.21 17.44 0.99
C ARG A 66 -2.39 16.73 2.08
N ARG A 67 -1.39 15.93 1.69
CA ARG A 67 -0.48 15.26 2.64
C ARG A 67 0.33 16.28 3.44
N GLN A 68 0.90 17.28 2.77
CA GLN A 68 1.68 18.34 3.41
C GLN A 68 0.83 19.14 4.40
N LYS A 69 -0.37 19.58 3.99
CA LYS A 69 -1.31 20.30 4.86
C LYS A 69 -1.65 19.48 6.11
N ARG A 70 -1.95 18.18 5.94
CA ARG A 70 -2.25 17.29 7.08
C ARG A 70 -1.07 17.14 8.04
N ASN A 71 0.15 17.06 7.53
CA ASN A 71 1.35 16.95 8.37
C ASN A 71 1.61 18.25 9.16
N MET A 72 1.42 19.41 8.53
CA MET A 72 1.53 20.71 9.18
C MET A 72 0.52 20.86 10.33
N LEU A 73 -0.74 20.50 10.09
CA LEU A 73 -1.79 20.53 11.12
C LEU A 73 -1.45 19.61 12.30
N LYS A 74 -0.95 18.39 12.03
CA LYS A 74 -0.50 17.48 13.09
C LYS A 74 0.60 18.08 13.96
N LEU A 75 1.59 18.73 13.33
CA LEU A 75 2.68 19.40 14.05
C LEU A 75 2.16 20.56 14.90
N GLN A 76 1.24 21.37 14.36
CA GLN A 76 0.59 22.45 15.11
C GLN A 76 -0.17 21.91 16.33
N SER A 77 -0.97 20.86 16.15
CA SER A 77 -1.69 20.21 17.27
C SER A 77 -0.75 19.63 18.32
N GLN A 78 0.38 19.04 17.91
CA GLN A 78 1.41 18.54 18.84
C GLN A 78 2.06 19.68 19.63
N ARG A 79 2.38 20.80 18.96
CA ARG A 79 2.91 21.99 19.64
C ARG A 79 1.91 22.51 20.67
N ILE A 80 0.66 22.73 20.27
CA ILE A 80 -0.41 23.20 21.18
C ILE A 80 -0.56 22.27 22.39
N ARG A 81 -0.59 20.95 22.18
CA ARG A 81 -0.68 19.96 23.27
C ARG A 81 0.52 19.97 24.24
N SER A 82 1.67 20.49 23.81
CA SER A 82 2.87 20.59 24.67
C SER A 82 2.90 21.87 25.50
N TYR A 83 2.13 22.89 25.13
CA TYR A 83 2.10 24.18 25.83
C TYR A 83 1.08 24.24 26.98
N TYR A 84 0.15 23.29 27.01
CA TYR A 84 -0.83 23.07 28.08
C TYR A 84 -0.59 21.70 28.70
#